data_AF-A0A0K9GJI6-F1
#
_entry.id   AF-A0A0K9GJI6-F1
#
_cell.length_a   1.000
_cell.length_b   1.000
_cell.length_c   1.000
_cell.angle_alpha   90.00
_cell.angle_beta   90.00
_cell.angle_gamma   90.00
#
_symmetry.space_group_name_H-M   'P 1'
#
loop_
_entity.id
_entity.type
_entity.pdbx_description
1 polymer ?
#
loop_
_entity_poly.entity_id
_entity_poly.type
_entity_poly.pdbx_seq_one_letter_code
_entity_poly.pdbx_strand_id
1 'polypeptide(L)'
;MITADMMARYHSLSKEKKAIEDEMNVLKEVFHQFFDKQAGVNQKGELIEEGLKLQRQIRKTEKYLPEPTVQKLEELKMKDLIKVIKIPDEEKINASIKLGFMREEDLEGCKAIYYSKAISIKQT
;
A
#
# COMPACT_ATOMS: atom_id res chain seq x y z
N MET A 1 -29.70 -14.44 11.08
CA MET A 1 -30.45 -14.04 9.86
C MET A 1 -30.00 -12.65 9.46
N ILE A 2 -29.72 -12.40 8.18
CA ILE A 2 -29.37 -11.05 7.68
C ILE A 2 -30.66 -10.36 7.24
N THR A 3 -30.85 -9.10 7.64
CA THR A 3 -32.06 -8.32 7.28
C THR A 3 -31.73 -7.21 6.29
N ALA A 4 -32.75 -6.74 5.57
CA ALA A 4 -32.63 -5.58 4.70
C ALA A 4 -32.16 -4.33 5.48
N ASP A 5 -32.66 -4.14 6.70
CA ASP A 5 -32.26 -3.02 7.57
C ASP A 5 -30.78 -3.07 7.93
N MET A 6 -30.23 -4.26 8.22
CA MET A 6 -28.80 -4.43 8.47
C MET A 6 -27.96 -4.04 7.25
N MET A 7 -28.38 -4.45 6.06
CA MET A 7 -27.70 -4.11 4.81
C MET A 7 -27.79 -2.60 4.50
N ALA A 8 -28.97 -2.01 4.66
CA ALA A 8 -29.18 -0.57 4.48
C ALA A 8 -28.34 0.25 5.47
N ARG A 9 -28.31 -0.15 6.75
CA ARG A 9 -27.49 0.50 7.77
C ARG A 9 -26.00 0.42 7.46
N TYR A 10 -25.50 -0.76 7.09
CA TYR A 10 -24.10 -0.93 6.70
C TYR A 10 -23.74 -0.03 5.50
N HIS A 11 -24.59 0.00 4.47
CA HIS A 11 -24.37 0.83 3.29
C HIS A 11 -24.35 2.33 3.63
N SER A 12 -25.26 2.79 4.50
CA SER A 12 -25.27 4.17 5.01
C SER A 12 -23.99 4.51 5.77
N LEU A 13 -23.59 3.67 6.72
CA LEU A 13 -22.36 3.85 7.51
C LEU A 13 -21.10 3.85 6.62
N SER A 14 -21.08 3.02 5.57
CA SER A 14 -19.96 3.01 4.62
C SER A 14 -19.83 4.31 3.83
N LYS A 15 -20.95 4.97 3.51
CA LYS A 15 -20.93 6.28 2.84
C LYS A 15 -20.51 7.39 3.78
N GLU A 16 -21.05 7.39 5.01
CA GLU A 16 -20.69 8.36 6.05
C GLU A 16 -19.21 8.26 6.41
N LYS A 17 -18.69 7.04 6.60
CA LYS A 17 -17.26 6.80 6.81
C LYS A 17 -16.41 7.43 5.71
N LYS A 18 -16.79 7.23 4.43
CA LYS A 18 -16.06 7.79 3.30
C LYS A 18 -16.08 9.33 3.32
N ALA A 19 -17.24 9.94 3.59
CA ALA A 19 -17.35 11.39 3.69
C ALA A 19 -16.46 11.97 4.81
N ILE A 20 -16.43 11.32 5.98
CA ILE A 20 -15.55 11.70 7.10
C ILE A 20 -14.07 11.55 6.69
N GLU A 21 -13.71 10.44 6.05
CA GLU A 21 -12.33 10.22 5.56
C GLU A 21 -11.91 11.32 4.56
N ASP A 22 -12.80 11.70 3.64
CA ASP A 22 -12.56 12.76 2.66
C ASP A 22 -12.36 14.13 3.34
N GLU A 23 -13.22 14.50 4.31
CA GLU A 23 -13.08 15.74 5.09
C GLU A 23 -11.77 15.77 5.91
N MET A 24 -11.45 14.65 6.58
CA MET A 24 -10.18 14.53 7.31
C MET A 24 -8.97 14.68 6.39
N ASN A 25 -9.04 14.20 5.15
CA ASN A 25 -7.95 14.35 4.19
C ASN A 25 -7.79 15.80 3.74
N VAL A 26 -8.88 16.54 3.50
CA VAL A 26 -8.82 17.98 3.21
C VAL A 26 -8.15 18.74 4.36
N LEU A 27 -8.53 18.45 5.62
CA LEU A 27 -7.91 19.09 6.79
C LEU A 27 -6.40 18.76 6.92
N LYS A 28 -6.01 17.51 6.68
CA LYS A 28 -4.59 17.12 6.68
C LYS A 28 -3.78 17.93 5.68
N GLU A 29 -4.28 18.12 4.47
CA GLU A 29 -3.60 18.93 3.45
C GLU A 29 -3.42 20.39 3.92
N VAL A 30 -4.46 20.97 4.54
CA VAL A 30 -4.35 22.32 5.13
C VAL A 30 -3.28 22.38 6.22
N PHE A 31 -3.24 21.38 7.12
CA PHE A 31 -2.21 21.31 8.17
C PHE A 31 -0.80 21.15 7.60
N HIS A 32 -0.62 20.32 6.56
CA HIS A 32 0.66 20.17 5.89
C HIS A 32 1.11 21.49 5.25
N GLN A 33 0.24 22.16 4.50
CA GLN A 33 0.55 23.46 3.88
C GLN A 33 0.87 24.55 4.91
N PHE A 34 0.16 24.55 6.04
CA PHE A 34 0.44 25.45 7.15
C PHE A 34 1.86 25.23 7.69
N PHE A 35 2.22 23.99 8.03
CA PHE A 35 3.57 23.71 8.55
C PHE A 35 4.67 23.83 7.48
N ASP A 36 4.37 23.66 6.19
CA ASP A 36 5.31 23.93 5.11
C ASP A 36 5.72 25.41 5.07
N LYS A 37 4.75 26.31 5.28
CA LYS A 37 5.00 27.76 5.36
C LYS A 37 5.66 28.16 6.68
N GLN A 38 5.26 27.55 7.79
CA GLN A 38 5.71 27.95 9.13
C GLN A 38 7.07 27.34 9.52
N ALA A 39 7.26 26.05 9.28
CA ALA A 39 8.43 25.28 9.71
C ALA A 39 9.31 24.82 8.53
N GLY A 40 8.77 24.75 7.31
CA GLY A 40 9.45 24.26 6.11
C GLY A 40 9.10 22.81 5.76
N VAL A 41 9.16 22.45 4.48
CA VAL A 41 8.55 21.22 3.91
C VAL A 41 8.89 19.91 4.63
N ASN A 42 10.13 19.73 5.09
CA ASN A 42 10.60 18.50 5.72
C ASN A 42 10.88 18.65 7.22
N GLN A 43 10.30 19.64 7.88
CA GLN A 43 10.54 19.92 9.29
C GLN A 43 9.39 19.45 10.18
N LYS A 44 9.68 19.10 11.42
CA LYS A 44 8.62 18.85 12.40
C LYS A 44 7.94 20.18 12.75
N GLY A 45 6.66 20.11 13.09
CA GLY A 45 5.86 21.28 13.45
C GLY A 45 4.91 20.93 14.59
N GLU A 46 4.63 21.91 15.44
CA GLU A 46 3.73 21.77 16.57
C GLU A 46 2.91 23.04 16.73
N LEU A 47 1.60 22.87 16.96
CA LEU A 47 0.66 23.94 17.27
C LEU A 47 -0.22 23.46 18.42
N ILE A 48 -0.41 24.31 19.42
CA ILE A 48 -1.32 24.07 20.54
C ILE A 48 -2.38 25.17 20.50
N GLU A 49 -3.65 24.77 20.45
CA GLU A 49 -4.78 25.68 20.41
C GLU A 49 -5.95 25.05 21.18
N GLU A 50 -6.55 25.82 22.10
CA GLU A 50 -7.70 25.38 22.92
C GLU A 50 -7.54 24.00 23.61
N GLY A 51 -6.32 23.66 24.03
CA GLY A 51 -6.03 22.38 24.69
C GLY A 51 -5.84 21.19 23.74
N LEU A 52 -5.91 21.42 22.43
CA LEU A 52 -5.58 20.44 21.39
C LEU A 52 -4.17 20.68 20.86
N LYS A 53 -3.45 19.60 20.60
CA LYS A 53 -2.09 19.64 20.04
C LYS A 53 -2.08 19.02 18.65
N LEU A 54 -1.82 19.85 17.65
CA LEU A 54 -1.54 19.44 16.29
C LEU A 54 -0.03 19.27 16.12
N GLN A 55 0.42 18.08 15.72
CA GLN A 55 1.85 17.79 15.55
C GLN A 55 2.11 17.14 14.19
N ARG A 56 3.01 17.74 13.39
CA ARG A 56 3.52 17.12 12.16
C ARG A 56 4.71 16.24 12.47
N GLN A 57 4.56 14.95 12.16
CA GLN A 57 5.66 13.98 12.23
C GLN A 57 6.31 13.86 10.85
N ILE A 58 7.64 13.99 10.81
CA ILE A 58 8.44 13.69 9.62
C ILE A 58 9.23 12.42 9.88
N ARG A 59 9.11 11.44 8.97
CA ARG A 59 9.88 10.19 9.00
C ARG A 59 10.77 10.15 7.77
N LYS A 60 12.08 10.24 7.97
CA LYS A 60 13.05 10.06 6.88
C LYS A 60 13.26 8.57 6.67
N THR A 61 13.05 8.09 5.45
CA THR A 61 13.42 6.73 5.06
C THR A 61 14.47 6.85 3.96
N GLU A 62 15.65 6.32 4.21
CA GLU A 62 16.72 6.22 3.22
C GLU A 62 16.72 4.79 2.68
N LYS A 63 16.66 4.66 1.35
CA LYS A 63 16.76 3.38 0.66
C LYS A 63 17.76 3.54 -0.47
N TYR A 64 18.54 2.48 -0.69
CA TYR A 64 19.33 2.37 -1.89
C TYR A 64 18.40 2.23 -3.10
N LEU A 65 18.70 2.99 -4.15
CA LEU A 65 18.05 2.82 -5.44
C LEU A 65 18.55 1.49 -6.03
N PRO A 66 17.68 0.49 -6.27
CA PRO A 66 18.13 -0.88 -6.56
C PRO A 66 19.09 -0.96 -7.74
N GLU A 67 18.69 -0.45 -8.91
CA GLU A 67 19.47 -0.55 -10.15
C GLU A 67 20.83 0.18 -10.07
N PRO A 68 20.92 1.49 -9.77
CA PRO A 68 22.21 2.18 -9.75
C PRO A 68 23.10 1.71 -8.60
N THR A 69 22.51 1.24 -7.48
CA THR A 69 23.30 0.68 -6.38
C THR A 69 23.88 -0.68 -6.75
N VAL A 70 23.09 -1.56 -7.37
CA VAL A 70 23.57 -2.87 -7.85
C VAL A 70 24.67 -2.69 -8.88
N GLN A 71 24.49 -1.83 -9.89
CA GLN A 71 25.53 -1.52 -10.88
C GLN A 71 26.84 -1.07 -10.23
N LYS A 72 26.75 -0.15 -9.26
CA LYS A 72 27.95 0.33 -8.56
C LYS A 72 28.61 -0.74 -7.69
N LEU A 73 27.81 -1.61 -7.06
CA LEU A 73 28.34 -2.77 -6.31
C LEU A 73 29.02 -3.79 -7.24
N GLU A 74 28.52 -3.98 -8.45
CA GLU A 74 29.13 -4.83 -9.47
C GLU A 74 30.47 -4.25 -9.97
N GLU A 75 30.53 -2.95 -10.24
CA GLU A 75 31.77 -2.23 -10.56
C GLU A 75 32.83 -2.38 -9.46
N LEU A 76 32.40 -2.28 -8.20
CA LEU A 76 33.25 -2.47 -7.02
C LEU A 76 33.56 -3.95 -6.73
N LYS A 77 33.06 -4.89 -7.54
CA LYS A 77 33.20 -6.35 -7.37
C LYS A 77 32.69 -6.86 -6.02
N MET A 78 31.77 -6.15 -5.37
CA MET A 78 31.19 -6.48 -4.07
C MET A 78 29.94 -7.34 -4.21
N LYS A 79 30.08 -8.51 -4.81
CA LYS A 79 28.95 -9.41 -5.12
C LYS A 79 28.20 -9.91 -3.87
N ASP A 80 28.89 -10.03 -2.74
CA ASP A 80 28.29 -10.47 -1.47
C ASP A 80 27.26 -9.47 -0.92
N LEU A 81 27.29 -8.20 -1.38
CA LEU A 81 26.33 -7.16 -1.02
C LEU A 81 25.11 -7.11 -1.96
N ILE A 82 25.08 -7.99 -2.98
CA ILE A 82 23.99 -8.08 -3.95
C ILE A 82 23.16 -9.33 -3.64
N LYS A 83 21.90 -9.13 -3.28
CA LYS A 83 20.98 -10.22 -3.01
C LYS A 83 20.37 -10.74 -4.32
N VAL A 84 20.72 -11.97 -4.71
CA VAL A 84 20.08 -12.68 -5.83
C VAL A 84 18.86 -13.45 -5.32
N ILE A 85 17.66 -13.08 -5.77
CA ILE A 85 16.41 -13.74 -5.36
C ILE A 85 15.87 -14.56 -6.53
N LYS A 86 15.69 -15.87 -6.32
CA LYS A 86 15.00 -16.76 -7.26
C LYS A 86 13.52 -16.80 -6.89
N ILE A 87 12.70 -16.13 -7.68
CA ILE A 87 11.24 -16.13 -7.55
C ILE A 87 10.60 -16.78 -8.79
N PRO A 88 9.45 -17.46 -8.65
CA PRO A 88 8.68 -17.94 -9.78
C PRO A 88 8.31 -16.78 -10.71
N ASP A 89 8.55 -16.96 -12.01
CA ASP A 89 8.08 -16.03 -13.04
C ASP A 89 6.64 -16.42 -13.39
N GLU A 90 5.68 -15.92 -12.62
CA GLU A 90 4.26 -16.30 -12.74
C GLU A 90 3.72 -16.03 -14.15
N GLU A 91 4.14 -14.95 -14.79
CA GLU A 91 3.72 -14.60 -16.14
C GLU A 91 4.18 -15.66 -17.14
N LYS A 92 5.47 -16.02 -17.13
CA LYS A 92 5.99 -17.07 -18.02
C LYS A 92 5.43 -18.44 -17.70
N ILE A 93 5.25 -18.78 -16.42
CA ILE A 93 4.63 -20.04 -15.99
C ILE A 93 3.21 -20.14 -16.56
N ASN A 94 2.39 -19.10 -16.38
CA ASN A 94 1.02 -19.07 -16.90
C ASN A 94 0.97 -19.10 -18.44
N ALA A 95 1.90 -18.42 -19.11
CA ALA A 95 2.01 -18.46 -20.56
C ALA A 95 2.40 -19.87 -21.07
N SER A 96 3.37 -20.51 -20.43
CA SER A 96 3.78 -21.89 -20.78
C SER A 96 2.64 -22.90 -20.57
N ILE A 97 1.84 -22.75 -19.52
CA ILE A 97 0.64 -23.56 -19.31
C ILE A 97 -0.39 -23.33 -20.42
N LYS A 98 -0.73 -22.07 -20.72
CA LYS A 98 -1.71 -21.71 -21.77
C LYS A 98 -1.29 -22.18 -23.16
N LEU A 99 0.00 -22.15 -23.47
CA LEU A 99 0.56 -22.57 -24.75
C LEU A 99 0.81 -24.09 -24.84
N GLY A 100 0.54 -24.84 -23.76
CA GLY A 100 0.70 -26.29 -23.72
C GLY A 100 2.15 -26.78 -23.60
N PHE A 101 3.09 -25.89 -23.26
CA PHE A 101 4.50 -26.25 -22.98
C PHE A 101 4.70 -26.85 -21.60
N MET A 102 3.71 -26.73 -20.72
CA MET A 102 3.70 -27.25 -19.35
C MET A 102 2.27 -27.60 -19.00
N ARG A 103 2.05 -28.63 -18.19
CA ARG A 103 0.71 -28.94 -17.69
C ARG A 103 0.50 -28.34 -16.31
N GLU A 104 -0.75 -28.09 -15.93
CA GLU A 104 -1.04 -27.57 -14.58
C GLU A 104 -0.66 -28.58 -13.49
N GLU A 105 -0.77 -29.88 -13.78
CA GLU A 105 -0.42 -30.95 -12.83
C GLU A 105 1.09 -31.00 -12.53
N ASP A 106 1.93 -30.50 -13.43
CA ASP A 106 3.39 -30.44 -13.22
C ASP A 106 3.76 -29.48 -12.08
N LEU A 107 2.84 -28.60 -11.65
CA LEU A 107 2.98 -27.67 -10.53
C LEU A 107 1.98 -27.94 -9.40
N GLU A 108 1.45 -29.17 -9.31
CA GLU A 108 0.55 -29.56 -8.23
C GLU A 108 1.25 -29.42 -6.86
N GLY A 109 0.54 -28.85 -5.88
CA GLY A 109 1.10 -28.56 -4.55
C GLY A 109 1.97 -27.30 -4.47
N CYS A 110 2.29 -26.63 -5.57
CA CYS A 110 3.08 -25.39 -5.56
C CYS A 110 2.24 -24.11 -5.36
N LYS A 111 0.91 -24.18 -5.48
CA LYS A 111 0.01 -23.03 -5.32
C LYS A 111 -0.51 -22.94 -3.88
N ALA A 112 -0.22 -21.84 -3.20
CA ALA A 112 -0.90 -21.48 -1.97
C ALA A 112 -2.17 -20.68 -2.31
N ILE A 113 -3.34 -21.21 -1.97
CA ILE A 113 -4.62 -20.54 -2.21
C ILE A 113 -4.98 -19.74 -0.95
N TYR A 114 -4.99 -18.41 -1.09
CA TYR A 114 -5.44 -17.49 -0.03
C TYR A 114 -6.81 -16.93 -0.37
N TYR A 115 -7.75 -17.02 0.57
CA TYR A 115 -9.07 -16.42 0.43
C TYR A 115 -9.14 -15.13 1.25
N SER A 116 -9.30 -13.99 0.59
CA SER A 116 -9.67 -12.74 1.24
C SER A 116 -11.19 -12.55 1.16
N LYS A 117 -11.80 -12.16 2.28
CA LYS A 117 -13.23 -11.90 2.36
C LYS A 117 -13.46 -10.40 2.23
N ALA A 118 -14.36 -9.99 1.34
CA ALA A 118 -14.79 -8.61 1.17
C ALA A 118 -16.33 -8.53 1.18
N ILE A 119 -16.87 -7.44 1.74
CA ILE A 119 -18.31 -7.17 1.79
C ILE A 119 -18.59 -5.95 0.93
N SER A 120 -19.53 -6.08 -0.01
CA SER A 120 -20.01 -4.99 -0.86
C SER A 120 -21.52 -5.05 -0.95
N ILE A 121 -22.18 -3.90 -0.83
CA ILE A 121 -23.63 -3.74 -1.01
C ILE A 121 -23.84 -2.86 -2.24
N LYS A 122 -24.61 -3.34 -3.22
CA LYS A 122 -24.96 -2.63 -4.45
C LYS A 122 -26.47 -2.45 -4.52
N GLN A 123 -26.93 -1.29 -4.97
CA GLN A 123 -28.33 -1.11 -5.36
C GLN A 123 -28.57 -1.89 -6.65
N THR A 124 -29.68 -2.64 -6.69
CA THR A 124 -30.10 -3.44 -7.85
C THR A 124 -31.23 -2.71 -8.55
#